data_AF-A0A0K8T7V2-F1
#
_entry.id   AF-A0A0K8T7V2-F1
#
_cell.length_a   1.000
_cell.length_b   1.000
_cell.length_c   1.000
_cell.angle_alpha   90.00
_cell.angle_beta   90.00
_cell.angle_gamma   90.00
#
_symmetry.space_group_name_H-M   'P 1'
#
loop_
_entity.id
_entity.type
_entity.pdbx_description
1 polymer ?
#
loop_
_entity_poly.entity_id
_entity_poly.type
_entity_poly.pdbx_seq_one_letter_code
_entity_poly.pdbx_strand_id
1 'polypeptide(L)'
;DHAMATYTPYLVEESFEGSLSIAWEKPEPMGREILGGRLLESITLFPQARPYKVMSDLTVMPGVMLTITPGVEMEFAPRVGLLILGTLVARGVRGREIIMRPLSARYNEFNQPMVEQTVRLCTPHNCTGDEGFVEMYNTTTQQWVPVCDSRFSERNAEVTCRQLQRDTLDIFVGRDRRYELHPGDTSRIWSWHEPLQCTGEEKRLEDCEVRLNGQVYGHIHRCNWDDQFVFVRCGPKKLYNNWG
;
A
#
# COMPACT_ATOMS: atom_id res chain seq x y z
N ASP A 1 -2.50 62.69 -67.41
CA ASP A 1 -2.31 61.30 -67.85
C ASP A 1 -2.38 60.33 -66.68
N HIS A 2 -3.03 59.19 -66.95
CA HIS A 2 -3.35 58.05 -66.09
C HIS A 2 -2.08 57.44 -65.40
N ALA A 3 -2.07 56.58 -64.37
CA ALA A 3 -3.04 55.61 -63.85
C ALA A 3 -2.67 55.09 -62.42
N MET A 4 -3.71 54.68 -61.68
CA MET A 4 -3.88 53.56 -60.72
C MET A 4 -2.75 53.04 -59.80
N ALA A 5 -3.09 52.89 -58.51
CA ALA A 5 -3.20 51.57 -57.84
C ALA A 5 -4.15 51.67 -56.63
N THR A 6 -5.36 51.13 -56.67
CA THR A 6 -5.85 49.77 -56.33
C THR A 6 -6.20 49.58 -54.85
N TYR A 7 -7.51 49.47 -54.63
CA TYR A 7 -8.29 49.19 -53.42
C TYR A 7 -7.92 47.88 -52.70
N THR A 8 -8.26 47.76 -51.41
CA THR A 8 -9.39 46.91 -50.94
C THR A 8 -9.69 47.10 -49.45
N PRO A 9 -10.93 46.81 -49.02
CA PRO A 9 -11.66 47.53 -47.97
C PRO A 9 -11.93 46.65 -46.74
N TYR A 10 -12.85 47.15 -45.90
CA TYR A 10 -13.49 46.52 -44.74
C TYR A 10 -12.93 46.93 -43.39
N LEU A 11 -13.32 48.15 -42.99
CA LEU A 11 -13.56 48.49 -41.60
C LEU A 11 -14.82 49.35 -41.56
N VAL A 12 -15.97 48.71 -41.41
CA VAL A 12 -17.17 49.35 -40.87
C VAL A 12 -17.93 48.28 -40.09
N GLU A 13 -17.70 48.21 -38.79
CA GLU A 13 -18.78 48.15 -37.81
C GLU A 13 -18.23 48.42 -36.40
N GLU A 14 -18.82 49.41 -35.73
CA GLU A 14 -18.69 49.62 -34.29
C GLU A 14 -19.56 48.58 -33.58
N SER A 15 -18.95 47.66 -32.84
CA SER A 15 -19.68 46.85 -31.88
C SER A 15 -19.08 47.00 -30.48
N PHE A 16 -19.96 47.46 -29.60
CA PHE A 16 -19.75 47.77 -28.20
C PHE A 16 -19.87 46.47 -27.39
N GLU A 17 -18.82 45.63 -27.39
CA GLU A 17 -18.76 44.49 -26.47
C GLU A 17 -17.96 44.90 -25.24
N GLY A 18 -18.72 45.30 -24.22
CA GLY A 18 -18.21 45.50 -22.86
C GLY A 18 -17.50 44.24 -22.38
N SER A 19 -16.55 44.42 -21.47
CA SER A 19 -15.82 43.34 -20.83
C SER A 19 -16.77 42.20 -20.45
N LEU A 20 -16.67 41.08 -21.17
CA LEU A 20 -17.30 39.85 -20.70
C LEU A 20 -16.71 39.60 -19.33
N SER A 21 -17.57 39.69 -18.31
CA SER A 21 -17.26 39.30 -16.96
C SER A 21 -16.57 37.95 -17.06
N ILE A 22 -15.35 37.84 -16.51
CA ILE A 22 -14.69 36.54 -16.32
C ILE A 22 -15.76 35.66 -15.68
N ALA A 23 -16.31 34.73 -16.48
CA ALA A 23 -17.11 33.67 -15.93
C ALA A 23 -16.19 33.05 -14.89
N TRP A 24 -16.62 33.08 -13.64
CA TRP A 24 -15.98 32.28 -12.61
C TRP A 24 -16.12 30.85 -13.08
N GLU A 25 -15.14 30.40 -13.84
CA GLU A 25 -14.91 29.01 -14.13
C GLU A 25 -14.49 28.46 -12.79
N LYS A 26 -15.49 28.00 -12.04
CA LYS A 26 -15.30 27.22 -10.84
C LYS A 26 -14.36 26.11 -11.29
N PRO A 27 -13.10 26.04 -10.80
CA PRO A 27 -12.19 25.00 -11.24
C PRO A 27 -12.93 23.69 -11.02
N GLU A 28 -13.23 22.98 -12.10
CA GLU A 28 -13.76 21.64 -11.97
C GLU A 28 -12.74 20.88 -11.13
N PRO A 29 -13.14 20.31 -9.98
CA PRO A 29 -12.22 19.50 -9.21
C PRO A 29 -11.84 18.33 -10.12
N MET A 30 -10.68 18.41 -10.77
CA MET A 30 -10.16 17.29 -11.54
C MET A 30 -10.14 16.09 -10.60
N GLY A 31 -11.09 15.19 -10.87
CA GLY A 31 -11.55 14.14 -10.01
C GLY A 31 -10.48 13.07 -9.88
N ARG A 32 -9.54 13.29 -8.97
CA ARG A 32 -8.81 12.20 -8.34
C ARG A 32 -9.33 12.05 -6.92
N GLU A 33 -10.55 11.51 -6.82
CA GLU A 33 -11.03 10.91 -5.57
C GLU A 33 -10.04 9.85 -5.07
N ILE A 34 -9.22 9.28 -5.95
CA ILE A 34 -8.17 8.31 -5.63
C ILE A 34 -6.79 8.94 -5.84
N LEU A 35 -5.98 8.98 -4.78
CA LEU A 35 -4.60 9.45 -4.78
C LEU A 35 -3.64 8.27 -4.58
N GLY A 36 -2.44 8.39 -5.14
CA GLY A 36 -1.36 7.43 -4.98
C GLY A 36 -0.21 7.65 -5.97
N GLY A 37 0.89 6.95 -5.77
CA GLY A 37 2.07 7.00 -6.63
C GLY A 37 2.91 8.27 -6.42
N ARG A 38 3.70 8.64 -7.44
CA ARG A 38 4.59 9.81 -7.39
C ARG A 38 3.89 11.05 -7.94
N LEU A 39 3.79 12.09 -7.11
CA LEU A 39 3.39 13.43 -7.52
C LEU A 39 4.59 14.12 -8.18
N LEU A 40 4.49 14.31 -9.49
CA LEU A 40 5.47 14.99 -10.33
C LEU A 40 5.12 16.47 -10.56
N GLU A 41 3.88 16.84 -10.27
CA GLU A 41 3.35 18.19 -10.47
C GLU A 41 2.67 18.68 -9.19
N SER A 42 2.76 19.99 -8.95
CA SER A 42 2.19 20.61 -7.75
C SER A 42 0.67 20.55 -7.80
N ILE A 43 0.06 20.11 -6.72
CA ILE A 43 -1.39 19.92 -6.63
C ILE A 43 -1.93 20.60 -5.37
N THR A 44 -3.15 21.14 -5.48
CA THR A 44 -3.91 21.66 -4.34
C THR A 44 -5.18 20.86 -4.16
N LEU A 45 -5.34 20.26 -2.98
CA LEU A 45 -6.53 19.52 -2.57
C LEU A 45 -7.53 20.48 -1.91
N PHE A 46 -8.78 20.41 -2.36
CA PHE A 46 -9.90 21.22 -1.89
C PHE A 46 -10.92 20.33 -1.17
N PRO A 47 -11.66 20.84 -0.17
CA PRO A 47 -12.71 20.06 0.48
C PRO A 47 -13.74 19.58 -0.54
N GLN A 48 -14.08 18.30 -0.50
CA GLN A 48 -15.07 17.67 -1.39
C GLN A 48 -16.17 16.98 -0.57
N ALA A 49 -17.29 16.64 -1.23
CA ALA A 49 -18.38 15.91 -0.61
C ALA A 49 -17.99 14.48 -0.20
N ARG A 50 -16.95 13.91 -0.83
CA ARG A 50 -16.37 12.61 -0.52
C ARG A 50 -14.90 12.78 -0.14
N PRO A 51 -14.39 12.00 0.83
CA PRO A 51 -12.99 12.05 1.22
C PRO A 51 -12.09 11.53 0.08
N TYR A 52 -10.88 12.08 -0.02
CA TYR A 52 -9.85 11.58 -0.92
C TYR A 52 -9.34 10.23 -0.43
N LYS A 53 -9.38 9.19 -1.26
CA LYS A 53 -8.90 7.85 -0.94
C LYS A 53 -7.45 7.67 -1.39
N VAL A 54 -6.55 7.43 -0.46
CA VAL A 54 -5.14 7.14 -0.73
C VAL A 54 -4.96 5.62 -0.73
N MET A 55 -4.97 5.03 -1.93
CA MET A 55 -4.98 3.57 -2.11
C MET A 55 -3.58 2.97 -2.30
N SER A 56 -2.57 3.79 -2.54
CA SER A 56 -1.15 3.42 -2.62
C SER A 56 -0.27 4.56 -2.14
N ASP A 57 1.00 4.28 -1.81
CA ASP A 57 1.92 5.27 -1.24
C ASP A 57 1.98 6.54 -2.10
N LEU A 58 1.69 7.68 -1.46
CA LEU A 58 1.72 8.98 -2.11
C LEU A 58 3.09 9.62 -1.85
N THR A 59 3.89 9.79 -2.90
CA THR A 59 5.24 10.39 -2.82
C THR A 59 5.25 11.75 -3.49
N VAL A 60 5.48 12.82 -2.73
CA VAL A 60 5.71 14.17 -3.29
C VAL A 60 7.17 14.28 -3.69
N MET A 61 7.44 14.41 -5.00
CA MET A 61 8.80 14.48 -5.51
C MET A 61 9.48 15.83 -5.18
N PRO A 62 10.81 15.92 -5.20
CA PRO A 62 11.52 17.20 -5.01
C PRO A 62 11.06 18.27 -5.99
N GLY A 63 10.93 19.52 -5.52
CA GLY A 63 10.44 20.65 -6.34
C GLY A 63 8.92 20.70 -6.54
N VAL A 64 8.19 19.69 -6.07
CA VAL A 64 6.73 19.60 -6.13
C VAL A 64 6.11 20.03 -4.81
N MET A 65 4.98 20.75 -4.89
CA MET A 65 4.23 21.20 -3.73
C MET A 65 2.85 20.53 -3.66
N LEU A 66 2.58 19.83 -2.56
CA LEU A 66 1.25 19.35 -2.19
C LEU A 66 0.62 20.34 -1.20
N THR A 67 -0.47 20.99 -1.61
CA THR A 67 -1.23 21.90 -0.75
C THR A 67 -2.53 21.24 -0.34
N ILE A 68 -2.78 21.12 0.97
CA ILE A 68 -4.02 20.61 1.55
C ILE A 68 -4.74 21.77 2.23
N THR A 69 -5.89 22.14 1.67
CA THR A 69 -6.68 23.26 2.19
C THR A 69 -7.50 22.84 3.42
N PRO A 70 -7.93 23.80 4.28
CA PRO A 70 -8.74 23.48 5.45
C PRO A 70 -10.06 22.77 5.09
N GLY A 71 -10.43 21.75 5.88
CA GLY A 71 -11.64 20.96 5.68
C GLY A 71 -11.50 19.80 4.70
N VAL A 72 -10.30 19.54 4.17
CA VAL A 72 -10.03 18.34 3.38
C VAL A 72 -10.06 17.11 4.27
N GLU A 73 -10.81 16.09 3.86
CA GLU A 73 -10.77 14.75 4.44
C GLU A 73 -10.02 13.79 3.51
N MET A 74 -9.11 12.99 4.09
CA MET A 74 -8.34 11.97 3.41
C MET A 74 -8.47 10.63 4.14
N GLU A 75 -8.63 9.57 3.37
CA GLU A 75 -8.82 8.20 3.82
C GLU A 75 -7.72 7.30 3.27
N PHE A 76 -6.91 6.73 4.16
CA PHE A 76 -5.77 5.91 3.78
C PHE A 76 -6.14 4.43 3.81
N ALA A 77 -5.82 3.70 2.74
CA ALA A 77 -5.87 2.26 2.74
C ALA A 77 -4.85 1.68 3.74
N PRO A 78 -5.05 0.44 4.24
CA PRO A 78 -4.10 -0.18 5.14
C PRO A 78 -2.69 -0.24 4.55
N ARG A 79 -1.68 0.06 5.38
CA ARG A 79 -0.26 0.05 5.00
C ARG A 79 0.13 1.07 3.91
N VAL A 80 -0.69 2.09 3.68
CA VAL A 80 -0.38 3.19 2.74
C VAL A 80 0.10 4.42 3.51
N GLY A 81 1.21 4.99 3.06
CA GLY A 81 1.84 6.16 3.64
C GLY A 81 1.86 7.38 2.72
N LEU A 82 2.24 8.52 3.31
CA LEU A 82 2.54 9.77 2.62
C LEU A 82 4.03 10.09 2.82
N LEU A 83 4.79 10.06 1.73
CA LEU A 83 6.21 10.44 1.71
C LEU A 83 6.38 11.82 1.07
N ILE A 84 6.98 12.77 1.79
CA ILE A 84 7.21 14.14 1.30
C ILE A 84 8.71 14.34 1.05
N LEU A 85 9.13 14.30 -0.22
CA LEU A 85 10.49 14.70 -0.65
C LEU A 85 10.54 16.15 -1.15
N GLY A 86 9.39 16.71 -1.51
CA GLY A 86 9.20 18.12 -1.87
C GLY A 86 8.62 18.95 -0.72
N THR A 87 7.58 19.73 -1.01
CA THR A 87 6.93 20.63 -0.05
C THR A 87 5.50 20.19 0.26
N LEU A 88 5.13 20.17 1.54
CA LEU A 88 3.76 19.97 2.00
C LEU A 88 3.24 21.24 2.68
N VAL A 89 2.11 21.77 2.22
CA VAL A 89 1.40 22.90 2.82
C VAL A 89 0.05 22.42 3.34
N ALA A 90 -0.06 22.17 4.64
CA ALA A 90 -1.29 21.74 5.28
C ALA A 90 -1.59 22.67 6.47
N ARG A 91 -2.47 23.66 6.27
CA ARG A 91 -2.87 24.61 7.32
C ARG A 91 -4.36 24.48 7.59
N GLY A 92 -4.72 23.88 8.72
CA GLY A 92 -6.10 23.79 9.17
C GLY A 92 -6.62 25.09 9.81
N VAL A 93 -7.94 25.24 9.89
CA VAL A 93 -8.60 26.28 10.69
C VAL A 93 -9.61 25.64 11.63
N ARG A 94 -9.94 26.30 12.74
CA ARG A 94 -10.89 25.79 13.73
C ARG A 94 -12.26 25.52 13.07
N GLY A 95 -12.78 24.30 13.19
CA GLY A 95 -14.03 23.84 12.58
C GLY A 95 -13.92 23.45 11.11
N ARG A 96 -12.73 23.57 10.50
CA ARG A 96 -12.37 22.99 9.20
C ARG A 96 -10.95 22.45 9.27
N GLU A 97 -10.75 21.56 10.21
CA GLU A 97 -9.50 20.83 10.37
C GLU A 97 -9.25 19.96 9.12
N ILE A 98 -7.97 19.68 8.85
CA ILE A 98 -7.58 18.69 7.86
C ILE A 98 -7.66 17.33 8.55
N ILE A 99 -8.47 16.41 8.02
CA ILE A 99 -8.71 15.11 8.64
C ILE A 99 -8.02 14.04 7.80
N MET A 100 -7.10 13.30 8.43
CA MET A 100 -6.52 12.09 7.88
C MET A 100 -6.97 10.92 8.73
N ARG A 101 -7.63 9.93 8.12
CA ARG A 101 -8.17 8.77 8.84
C ARG A 101 -7.96 7.49 8.01
N PRO A 102 -8.03 6.30 8.62
CA PRO A 102 -8.12 5.07 7.85
C PRO A 102 -9.38 5.07 6.98
N LEU A 103 -9.32 4.39 5.83
CA LEU A 103 -10.48 4.14 4.97
C LEU A 103 -11.63 3.57 5.81
N SER A 104 -12.78 4.25 5.79
CA SER A 104 -13.94 3.84 6.59
C SER A 104 -14.46 2.51 6.03
N ALA A 105 -14.65 1.53 6.92
CA ALA A 105 -15.07 0.15 6.62
C ALA A 105 -16.52 0.04 6.08
N ARG A 106 -16.97 0.97 5.22
CA ARG A 106 -18.20 0.86 4.42
C ARG A 106 -17.92 0.25 3.04
N TYR A 107 -16.88 -0.58 2.92
CA TYR A 107 -16.80 -1.58 1.86
C TYR A 107 -17.52 -2.84 2.35
N ASN A 108 -18.86 -2.81 2.28
CA ASN A 108 -19.66 -4.02 2.43
C ASN A 108 -19.54 -4.82 1.13
N GLU A 109 -18.50 -5.63 1.02
CA GLU A 109 -18.61 -6.88 0.25
C GLU A 109 -17.79 -8.05 0.80
N PHE A 110 -17.03 -7.88 1.90
CA PHE A 110 -16.61 -9.03 2.70
C PHE A 110 -16.66 -8.67 4.17
N ASN A 111 -17.66 -9.23 4.86
CA ASN A 111 -17.79 -9.22 6.30
C ASN A 111 -16.68 -10.09 6.92
N GLN A 112 -15.43 -9.69 6.75
CA GLN A 112 -14.34 -10.13 7.58
C GLN A 112 -14.10 -9.00 8.57
N PRO A 113 -14.06 -9.28 9.89
CA PRO A 113 -13.43 -8.32 10.80
C PRO A 113 -12.08 -7.96 10.19
N MET A 114 -11.62 -6.72 10.34
CA MET A 114 -10.21 -6.38 10.14
C MET A 114 -9.42 -7.50 10.83
N VAL A 115 -8.93 -8.47 10.06
CA VAL A 115 -7.97 -9.42 10.58
C VAL A 115 -6.81 -8.51 10.86
N GLU A 116 -6.46 -8.33 12.13
CA GLU A 116 -5.16 -7.82 12.49
C GLU A 116 -4.19 -8.64 11.64
N GLN A 117 -3.68 -8.05 10.55
CA GLN A 117 -2.82 -8.78 9.62
C GLN A 117 -1.51 -8.97 10.37
N THR A 118 -1.42 -10.08 11.10
CA THR A 118 -0.23 -10.47 11.82
C THR A 118 0.71 -11.31 10.97
N VAL A 119 0.28 -11.69 9.77
CA VAL A 119 1.08 -12.40 8.78
C VAL A 119 0.90 -11.73 7.41
N ARG A 120 1.96 -11.71 6.61
CA ARG A 120 1.94 -11.34 5.19
C ARG A 120 2.94 -12.16 4.38
N LEU A 121 2.66 -12.30 3.08
CA LEU A 121 3.62 -12.82 2.10
C LEU A 121 4.19 -11.64 1.32
N CYS A 122 5.51 -11.51 1.29
CA CYS A 122 6.21 -10.42 0.64
C CYS A 122 7.28 -10.92 -0.33
N THR A 123 7.24 -10.39 -1.54
CA THR A 123 8.36 -10.37 -2.48
C THR A 123 9.01 -8.98 -2.43
N PRO A 124 10.19 -8.77 -3.03
CA PRO A 124 10.87 -7.46 -3.04
C PRO A 124 10.00 -6.29 -3.55
N HIS A 125 8.95 -6.57 -4.33
CA HIS A 125 8.12 -5.55 -4.97
C HIS A 125 6.64 -5.62 -4.58
N ASN A 126 6.18 -6.69 -3.96
CA ASN A 126 4.75 -6.92 -3.75
C ASN A 126 4.48 -7.75 -2.49
N CYS A 127 3.56 -7.25 -1.65
CA CYS A 127 3.09 -7.90 -0.42
C CYS A 127 1.58 -8.19 -0.40
N THR A 128 0.96 -8.30 -1.58
CA THR A 128 -0.48 -8.58 -1.76
C THR A 128 -0.75 -9.81 -2.65
N GLY A 129 0.29 -10.40 -3.22
CA GLY A 129 0.19 -11.61 -4.03
C GLY A 129 -0.12 -12.86 -3.21
N ASP A 130 -0.22 -13.99 -3.90
CA ASP A 130 -0.48 -15.31 -3.30
C ASP A 130 0.81 -16.05 -2.95
N GLU A 131 1.96 -15.44 -3.22
CA GLU A 131 3.28 -15.99 -2.89
C GLU A 131 4.24 -14.93 -2.36
N GLY A 132 5.20 -15.38 -1.57
CA GLY A 132 6.24 -14.52 -1.02
C GLY A 132 6.91 -15.10 0.22
N PHE A 133 7.89 -14.38 0.72
CA PHE A 133 8.49 -14.64 2.01
C PHE A 133 7.52 -14.32 3.15
N VAL A 134 7.45 -15.22 4.12
CA VAL A 134 6.57 -15.09 5.28
C VAL A 134 7.16 -14.05 6.24
N GLU A 135 6.37 -13.04 6.55
CA GLU A 135 6.67 -12.07 7.59
C GLU A 135 5.54 -12.03 8.62
N MET A 136 5.91 -11.98 9.89
CA MET A 136 5.00 -11.89 11.02
C MET A 136 5.12 -10.54 11.71
N TYR A 137 3.99 -9.89 11.96
CA TYR A 137 3.96 -8.59 12.63
C TYR A 137 4.14 -8.77 14.14
N ASN A 138 5.14 -8.10 14.70
CA ASN A 138 5.32 -7.99 16.14
C ASN A 138 4.64 -6.70 16.62
N THR A 139 3.52 -6.85 17.33
CA THR A 139 2.69 -5.73 17.81
C THR A 139 3.41 -4.86 18.83
N THR A 140 4.25 -5.45 19.69
CA THR A 140 5.02 -4.73 20.72
C THR A 140 6.05 -3.80 20.12
N THR A 141 6.76 -4.25 19.08
CA THR A 141 7.79 -3.46 18.40
C THR A 141 7.28 -2.74 17.15
N GLN A 142 6.01 -2.93 16.79
CA GLN A 142 5.38 -2.41 15.57
C GLN A 142 6.18 -2.68 14.29
N GLN A 143 6.75 -3.88 14.17
CA GLN A 143 7.67 -4.23 13.09
C GLN A 143 7.28 -5.55 12.42
N TRP A 144 7.54 -5.65 11.12
CA TRP A 144 7.43 -6.90 10.38
C TRP A 144 8.73 -7.69 10.52
N VAL A 145 8.62 -8.94 10.97
CA VAL A 145 9.76 -9.82 11.24
C VAL A 145 9.72 -10.98 10.25
N PRO A 146 10.76 -11.18 9.43
CA PRO A 146 10.82 -12.29 8.50
C PRO A 146 11.01 -13.61 9.25
N VAL A 147 10.39 -14.68 8.75
CA VAL A 147 10.47 -16.01 9.38
C VAL A 147 11.62 -16.79 8.77
N CYS A 148 12.67 -17.07 9.55
CA CYS A 148 13.61 -18.15 9.23
C CYS A 148 13.28 -19.36 10.10
N ASP A 149 12.68 -20.37 9.49
CA ASP A 149 12.44 -21.66 10.13
C ASP A 149 12.72 -22.77 9.12
N SER A 150 13.84 -23.46 9.32
CA SER A 150 14.25 -24.59 8.48
C SER A 150 13.28 -25.77 8.52
N ARG A 151 12.39 -25.82 9.52
CA ARG A 151 11.37 -26.87 9.68
C ARG A 151 9.94 -26.35 9.50
N PHE A 152 9.76 -25.14 8.97
CA PHE A 152 8.44 -24.62 8.65
C PHE A 152 7.70 -25.60 7.75
N SER A 153 6.57 -26.14 8.23
CA SER A 153 5.90 -27.27 7.59
C SER A 153 4.80 -26.81 6.61
N GLU A 154 4.31 -27.73 5.79
CA GLU A 154 3.12 -27.49 4.96
C GLU A 154 1.89 -27.14 5.82
N ARG A 155 1.77 -27.69 7.05
CA ARG A 155 0.69 -27.32 7.99
C ARG A 155 0.80 -25.87 8.45
N ASN A 156 2.01 -25.38 8.68
CA ASN A 156 2.21 -23.97 8.99
C ASN A 156 1.83 -23.07 7.80
N ALA A 157 2.17 -23.49 6.58
CA ALA A 157 1.79 -22.78 5.37
C ALA A 157 0.27 -22.82 5.12
N GLU A 158 -0.40 -23.92 5.44
CA GLU A 158 -1.85 -24.06 5.37
C GLU A 158 -2.56 -23.04 6.27
N VAL A 159 -2.13 -22.95 7.54
CA VAL A 159 -2.63 -21.92 8.48
C VAL A 159 -2.33 -20.51 7.95
N THR A 160 -1.14 -20.29 7.40
CA THR A 160 -0.73 -18.99 6.83
C THR A 160 -1.63 -18.56 5.67
N CYS A 161 -1.83 -19.44 4.70
CA CYS A 161 -2.69 -19.20 3.54
C CYS A 161 -4.14 -18.98 3.95
N ARG A 162 -4.66 -19.80 4.87
CA ARG A 162 -6.02 -19.66 5.40
C ARG A 162 -6.21 -18.35 6.16
N GLN A 163 -5.24 -17.94 6.97
CA GLN A 163 -5.27 -16.65 7.70
C GLN A 163 -5.33 -15.47 6.72
N LEU A 164 -4.61 -15.56 5.59
CA LEU A 164 -4.61 -14.57 4.50
C LEU A 164 -5.82 -14.68 3.56
N GLN A 165 -6.75 -15.60 3.87
CA GLN A 165 -7.95 -15.88 3.08
C GLN A 165 -7.61 -16.22 1.63
N ARG A 166 -6.53 -16.98 1.45
CA ARG A 166 -6.09 -17.56 0.18
C ARG A 166 -6.45 -19.03 0.12
N ASP A 167 -6.49 -19.55 -1.10
CA ASP A 167 -6.76 -20.97 -1.34
C ASP A 167 -5.60 -21.84 -0.83
N THR A 168 -5.95 -22.96 -0.20
CA THR A 168 -5.04 -23.92 0.43
C THR A 168 -4.93 -25.23 -0.36
N LEU A 169 -5.49 -25.30 -1.57
CA LEU A 169 -5.52 -26.52 -2.39
C LEU A 169 -4.17 -26.84 -3.08
N ASP A 170 -3.37 -25.83 -3.44
CA ASP A 170 -1.98 -25.99 -3.90
C ASP A 170 -1.05 -25.14 -3.01
N ILE A 171 -0.50 -25.78 -1.96
CA ILE A 171 0.45 -25.14 -1.06
C ILE A 171 1.86 -25.54 -1.45
N PHE A 172 2.73 -24.54 -1.59
CA PHE A 172 4.16 -24.76 -1.74
C PHE A 172 4.93 -24.06 -0.63
N VAL A 173 5.89 -24.78 -0.05
CA VAL A 173 6.83 -24.25 0.95
C VAL A 173 8.24 -24.34 0.40
N GLY A 174 8.85 -23.17 0.20
CA GLY A 174 10.24 -23.01 -0.20
C GLY A 174 11.06 -22.36 0.91
N ARG A 175 12.38 -22.38 0.74
CA ARG A 175 13.32 -21.66 1.59
C ARG A 175 14.41 -21.09 0.71
N ASP A 176 14.62 -19.79 0.81
CA ASP A 176 15.66 -19.12 0.03
C ASP A 176 16.18 -17.89 0.76
N ARG A 177 17.33 -17.39 0.30
CA ARG A 177 17.90 -16.12 0.76
C ARG A 177 17.08 -14.95 0.21
N ARG A 178 16.96 -13.92 1.03
CA ARG A 178 16.37 -12.63 0.63
C ARG A 178 17.49 -11.69 0.23
N TYR A 179 17.79 -11.60 -1.05
CA TYR A 179 18.88 -10.78 -1.57
C TYR A 179 18.68 -9.28 -1.30
N GLU A 180 17.45 -8.85 -1.04
CA GLU A 180 17.10 -7.51 -0.61
C GLU A 180 17.47 -7.21 0.86
N LEU A 181 17.74 -8.24 1.66
CA LEU A 181 18.02 -8.12 3.09
C LEU A 181 19.54 -7.99 3.33
N HIS A 182 19.92 -6.94 4.05
CA HIS A 182 21.31 -6.62 4.37
C HIS A 182 21.59 -6.79 5.87
N PRO A 183 22.86 -6.86 6.31
CA PRO A 183 23.20 -6.99 7.73
C PRO A 183 22.58 -5.92 8.64
N GLY A 184 22.35 -4.72 8.10
CA GLY A 184 21.72 -3.61 8.82
C GLY A 184 20.21 -3.79 9.06
N ASP A 185 19.55 -4.66 8.30
CA ASP A 185 18.09 -4.84 8.36
C ASP A 185 17.71 -5.80 9.49
N THR A 186 18.41 -6.93 9.61
CA THR A 186 18.16 -7.90 10.70
C THR A 186 18.64 -7.42 12.06
N SER A 187 19.68 -6.58 12.11
CA SER A 187 20.20 -6.02 13.36
C SER A 187 19.25 -5.02 14.04
N ARG A 188 18.27 -4.49 13.31
CA ARG A 188 17.20 -3.63 13.85
C ARG A 188 16.07 -4.42 14.50
N ILE A 189 16.01 -5.73 14.27
CA ILE A 189 14.95 -6.60 14.80
C ILE A 189 15.30 -7.01 16.22
N TRP A 190 14.68 -6.36 17.21
CA TRP A 190 14.90 -6.65 18.63
C TRP A 190 14.24 -7.93 19.13
N SER A 191 13.16 -8.37 18.50
CA SER A 191 12.36 -9.52 18.95
C SER A 191 11.96 -10.38 17.76
N TRP A 192 12.46 -11.60 17.74
CA TRP A 192 12.16 -12.62 16.75
C TRP A 192 11.02 -13.51 17.23
N HIS A 193 10.23 -14.04 16.31
CA HIS A 193 9.21 -15.04 16.62
C HIS A 193 9.88 -16.40 16.79
N GLU A 194 9.46 -17.16 17.79
CA GLU A 194 9.95 -18.52 17.96
C GLU A 194 9.44 -19.43 16.83
N PRO A 195 10.17 -20.48 16.43
CA PRO A 195 9.69 -21.44 15.46
C PRO A 195 8.39 -22.11 15.94
N LEU A 196 7.39 -22.18 15.08
CA LEU A 196 6.05 -22.67 15.42
C LEU A 196 5.79 -24.02 14.75
N GLN A 197 4.92 -24.83 15.34
CA GLN A 197 4.47 -26.12 14.82
C GLN A 197 2.95 -26.13 14.82
N CYS A 198 2.35 -25.93 13.65
CA CYS A 198 0.90 -25.95 13.51
C CYS A 198 0.36 -27.37 13.32
N THR A 199 -0.85 -27.61 13.81
CA THR A 199 -1.66 -28.80 13.55
C THR A 199 -2.41 -28.68 12.22
N GLY A 200 -2.72 -27.45 11.79
CA GLY A 200 -3.48 -27.13 10.58
C GLY A 200 -4.86 -26.54 10.88
N GLU A 201 -5.32 -26.58 12.13
CA GLU A 201 -6.66 -26.13 12.57
C GLU A 201 -6.66 -24.68 13.09
N GLU A 202 -5.49 -24.15 13.43
CA GLU A 202 -5.29 -22.84 14.04
C GLU A 202 -5.80 -21.71 13.16
N LYS A 203 -6.42 -20.67 13.71
CA LYS A 203 -6.93 -19.55 12.89
C LYS A 203 -5.83 -18.60 12.46
N ARG A 204 -4.78 -18.47 13.28
CA ARG A 204 -3.63 -17.60 13.04
C ARG A 204 -2.36 -18.41 13.22
N LEU A 205 -1.31 -18.03 12.50
CA LEU A 205 0.00 -18.65 12.63
C LEU A 205 0.55 -18.55 14.06
N GLU A 206 0.32 -17.42 14.74
CA GLU A 206 0.77 -17.22 16.13
C GLU A 206 0.00 -18.04 17.18
N ASP A 207 -1.14 -18.63 16.81
CA ASP A 207 -1.90 -19.53 17.70
C ASP A 207 -1.28 -20.94 17.73
N CYS A 208 -0.34 -21.24 16.84
CA CYS A 208 0.35 -22.52 16.78
C CYS A 208 1.32 -22.69 17.95
N GLU A 209 1.52 -23.94 18.38
CA GLU A 209 2.42 -24.23 19.49
C GLU A 209 3.88 -23.91 19.12
N VAL A 210 4.64 -23.41 20.10
CA VAL A 210 6.08 -23.19 19.94
C VAL A 210 6.79 -24.54 19.83
N ARG A 211 7.68 -24.65 18.86
CA ARG A 211 8.42 -25.88 18.56
C ARG A 211 9.64 -26.03 19.47
N LEU A 212 9.44 -26.66 20.63
CA LEU A 212 10.46 -26.84 21.66
C LEU A 212 11.57 -27.85 21.30
N ASN A 213 11.32 -28.77 20.36
CA ASN A 213 12.30 -29.77 19.94
C ASN A 213 13.37 -29.17 19.00
N GLY A 214 14.45 -28.68 19.62
CA GLY A 214 15.60 -28.08 18.92
C GLY A 214 16.00 -26.71 19.45
N GLN A 215 15.24 -26.13 20.39
CA GLN A 215 15.64 -24.94 21.12
C GLN A 215 16.49 -25.35 22.33
N VAL A 216 17.74 -24.88 22.37
CA VAL A 216 18.59 -25.03 23.54
C VAL A 216 18.00 -24.18 24.66
N TYR A 217 17.89 -24.73 25.89
CA TYR A 217 17.36 -23.98 27.03
C TYR A 217 18.11 -22.64 27.20
N GLY A 218 17.37 -21.53 27.20
CA GLY A 218 17.92 -20.17 27.30
C GLY A 218 18.43 -19.55 25.99
N HIS A 219 18.32 -20.24 24.85
CA HIS A 219 18.62 -19.66 23.54
C HIS A 219 17.42 -18.88 23.01
N ILE A 220 17.65 -17.62 22.65
CA ILE A 220 16.67 -16.77 21.95
C ILE A 220 16.81 -17.04 20.46
N HIS A 221 15.75 -17.51 19.79
CA HIS A 221 15.78 -17.69 18.33
C HIS A 221 16.04 -16.36 17.62
N ARG A 222 16.94 -16.35 16.64
CA ARG A 222 17.31 -15.17 15.83
C ARG A 222 17.76 -15.63 14.46
N CYS A 223 17.47 -14.84 13.44
CA CYS A 223 17.94 -15.08 12.09
C CYS A 223 19.03 -14.09 11.71
N ASN A 224 20.04 -14.56 11.00
CA ASN A 224 20.99 -13.71 10.32
C ASN A 224 20.43 -13.21 8.98
N TRP A 225 21.04 -12.17 8.42
CA TRP A 225 20.58 -11.59 7.15
C TRP A 225 20.75 -12.54 5.95
N ASP A 226 21.70 -13.49 6.03
CA ASP A 226 22.02 -14.45 4.97
C ASP A 226 21.43 -15.86 5.21
N ASP A 227 20.55 -15.99 6.20
CA ASP A 227 19.79 -17.21 6.46
C ASP A 227 18.77 -17.51 5.35
N GLN A 228 18.26 -18.74 5.36
CA GLN A 228 17.15 -19.11 4.48
C GLN A 228 15.81 -18.74 5.12
N PHE A 229 15.09 -17.85 4.47
CA PHE A 229 13.77 -17.40 4.90
C PHE A 229 12.68 -18.24 4.25
N VAL A 230 11.58 -18.42 4.98
CA VAL A 230 10.44 -19.22 4.54
C VAL A 230 9.71 -18.51 3.42
N PHE A 231 9.55 -19.19 2.29
CA PHE A 231 8.74 -18.77 1.16
C PHE A 231 7.49 -19.64 1.09
N VAL A 232 6.33 -19.03 0.96
CA VAL A 232 5.05 -19.75 0.80
C VAL A 232 4.39 -19.28 -0.48
N ARG A 233 3.79 -20.23 -1.22
CA ARG A 233 2.78 -19.94 -2.25
C ARG A 233 1.48 -20.64 -1.87
N CYS A 234 0.42 -19.85 -1.85
CA CYS A 234 -0.96 -20.27 -1.78
C CYS A 234 -1.51 -20.32 -3.20
N GLY A 235 -2.40 -21.27 -3.50
CA GLY A 235 -2.91 -21.40 -4.85
C GLY A 235 -4.16 -22.25 -4.93
N PRO A 236 -5.02 -21.99 -5.93
CA PRO A 236 -6.11 -22.88 -6.24
C PRO A 236 -5.57 -24.20 -6.80
N LYS A 237 -6.39 -25.25 -6.71
CA LYS A 237 -6.04 -26.55 -7.28
C LYS A 237 -5.63 -26.38 -8.75
N LYS A 238 -4.44 -26.84 -9.11
CA LYS A 238 -4.08 -26.98 -10.52
C LYS A 238 -5.05 -27.96 -11.17
N LEU A 239 -5.96 -27.45 -12.00
CA LEU A 239 -6.67 -28.28 -12.95
C LEU A 239 -5.63 -28.73 -13.96
N TYR A 240 -5.07 -29.93 -13.75
CA TYR A 240 -4.35 -30.61 -14.81
C TYR A 240 -5.34 -30.79 -15.96
N ASN A 241 -5.21 -29.98 -16.99
CA ASN A 241 -5.79 -30.32 -18.28
C ASN A 241 -5.05 -31.58 -18.74
N ASN A 242 -5.69 -32.73 -18.56
CA ASN A 242 -5.32 -33.97 -19.21
C ASN A 242 -5.42 -33.74 -20.72
N TRP A 243 -4.32 -33.34 -21.34
CA TRP A 243 -4.15 -33.46 -22.78
C TRP A 243 -3.68 -34.88 -23.04
N GLY A 244 -4.65 -35.75 -23.36
CA GLY A 244 -4.41 -37.04 -24.01
C GLY A 244 -4.05 -36.88 -25.47
#